data_AF-A0A959JKQ0-F1
#
_entry.id   AF-A0A959JKQ0-F1
#
_cell.length_a   1.000
_cell.length_b   1.000
_cell.length_c   1.000
_cell.angle_alpha   90.00
_cell.angle_beta   90.00
_cell.angle_gamma   90.00
#
_symmetry.space_group_name_H-M   'P 1'
#
loop_
_entity.id
_entity.type
_entity.pdbx_description
1 polymer ?
#
loop_
_entity_poly.entity_id
_entity_poly.type
_entity_poly.pdbx_seq_one_letter_code
_entity_poly.pdbx_strand_id
1 'polypeptide(L)' 'PHDESDFISSNGMLDMTEKEWIELHEETFHELFKYSAIKRTKYSGLNRNIKFSITNDAE' A
#
# COMPACT_ATOMS: atom_id res chain seq x y z
N PRO A 1 -6.89 20.02 -17.04
CA PRO A 1 -6.61 18.63 -16.63
C PRO A 1 -5.10 18.43 -16.55
N HIS A 2 -4.60 17.97 -15.41
CA HIS A 2 -3.17 17.75 -15.18
C HIS A 2 -2.90 16.26 -15.37
N ASP A 3 -1.97 15.93 -16.26
CA ASP A 3 -1.52 14.57 -16.52
C ASP A 3 0.01 14.59 -16.35
N GLU A 4 0.44 14.61 -15.09
CA GLU A 4 1.85 14.61 -14.71
C GLU A 4 2.31 13.16 -14.56
N SER A 5 3.15 12.70 -15.48
CA SER A 5 3.65 11.33 -15.51
C SER A 5 4.35 10.89 -14.22
N ASP A 6 4.92 11.84 -13.47
CA ASP A 6 5.57 11.58 -12.18
C ASP A 6 4.58 11.24 -11.06
N PHE A 7 3.29 11.49 -11.25
CA PHE A 7 2.22 11.04 -10.34
C PHE A 7 1.68 9.65 -10.69
N ILE A 8 2.15 9.04 -11.79
CA ILE A 8 1.83 7.65 -12.11
C ILE A 8 2.67 6.75 -11.19
N SER A 9 1.99 5.99 -10.34
CA SER A 9 2.64 5.12 -9.37
C SER A 9 3.43 4.02 -10.07
N SER A 10 4.77 4.03 -9.92
CA SER A 10 5.70 3.15 -10.66
C SER A 10 5.80 1.71 -10.13
N ASN A 11 5.12 1.37 -9.04
CA ASN A 11 5.47 0.19 -8.22
C ASN A 11 4.39 -0.90 -8.18
N GLY A 12 3.41 -0.91 -9.08
CA GLY A 12 2.36 -1.94 -9.12
C GLY A 12 1.43 -1.95 -7.90
N MET A 13 1.56 -0.97 -7.01
CA MET A 13 0.76 -0.85 -5.79
C MET A 13 -0.74 -0.66 -6.08
N LEU A 14 -1.06 0.02 -7.19
CA LEU A 14 -2.43 0.24 -7.62
C LEU A 14 -3.09 -1.04 -8.18
N ASP A 15 -2.28 -2.04 -8.52
CA ASP A 15 -2.76 -3.31 -9.10
C ASP A 15 -2.95 -4.41 -8.04
N MET A 16 -2.58 -4.14 -6.78
CA MET A 16 -2.72 -5.10 -5.68
C MET A 16 -4.17 -5.28 -5.27
N THR A 17 -4.60 -6.53 -5.19
CA THR A 17 -5.91 -6.93 -4.67
C THR A 17 -5.98 -6.81 -3.15
N GLU A 18 -7.19 -6.70 -2.61
CA GLU A 18 -7.42 -6.67 -1.15
C GLU A 18 -6.77 -7.87 -0.42
N LYS A 19 -6.82 -9.06 -1.02
CA LYS A 19 -6.18 -10.25 -0.47
C LYS A 19 -4.67 -10.10 -0.37
N GLU A 20 -4.03 -9.55 -1.39
CA GLU A 20 -2.58 -9.28 -1.39
C GLU A 20 -2.20 -8.23 -0.34
N TRP A 21 -3.08 -7.27 -0.04
CA TRP A 21 -2.90 -6.34 1.06
C TRP A 21 -2.98 -7.00 2.44
N ILE A 22 -3.90 -7.95 2.62
CA ILE A 22 -4.09 -8.71 3.87
C ILE A 22 -2.93 -9.68 4.12
N GLU A 23 -2.47 -10.35 3.06
CA GLU A 23 -1.38 -11.34 3.10
C GLU A 23 0.01 -10.69 2.96
N LEU A 24 0.09 -9.36 2.88
CA LEU A 24 1.36 -8.65 2.74
C LEU A 24 2.29 -8.96 3.92
N HIS A 25 3.48 -9.47 3.61
CA HIS A 25 4.53 -9.71 4.60
C HIS A 25 5.51 -8.54 4.70
N GLU A 26 6.21 -8.42 5.85
CA GLU A 26 7.14 -7.31 6.11
C GLU A 26 8.34 -7.29 5.14
N GLU A 27 8.83 -8.46 4.71
CA GLU A 27 9.89 -8.57 3.72
C GLU A 27 9.45 -8.00 2.35
N THR A 28 8.29 -8.45 1.86
CA THR A 28 7.69 -7.96 0.62
C THR A 28 7.36 -6.48 0.68
N PHE A 29 6.91 -5.98 1.84
CA PHE A 29 6.70 -4.54 2.07
C PHE A 29 8.01 -3.74 1.87
N HIS A 30 9.14 -4.24 2.40
CA HIS A 30 10.41 -3.52 2.26
C HIS A 30 10.93 -3.44 0.83
N GLU A 31 10.64 -4.46 0.01
CA GLU A 31 10.98 -4.54 -1.40
C GLU A 31 10.04 -3.69 -2.26
N LEU A 32 8.72 -3.88 -2.13
CA LEU A 32 7.69 -3.16 -2.92
C LEU A 32 7.70 -1.65 -2.66
N PHE A 33 7.89 -1.25 -1.41
CA PHE A 33 7.89 0.16 -1.03
C PHE A 33 9.30 0.74 -0.93
N LYS A 34 10.32 0.09 -1.50
CA LYS A 34 11.66 0.65 -1.54
C LYS A 34 11.65 2.01 -2.25
N TYR A 35 12.12 3.05 -1.56
CA TYR A 35 12.09 4.45 -2.01
C TYR A 35 10.69 5.09 -2.14
N SER A 36 9.62 4.39 -1.77
CA SER A 36 8.27 4.97 -1.74
C SER A 36 8.04 5.79 -0.48
N ALA A 37 7.21 6.83 -0.60
CA ALA A 37 6.71 7.61 0.53
C ALA A 37 6.01 6.75 1.60
N ILE A 38 5.40 5.63 1.18
CA ILE A 38 4.65 4.70 2.04
C ILE A 38 5.59 3.94 2.99
N LYS A 39 6.86 3.72 2.61
CA LYS A 39 7.83 3.08 3.50
C LYS A 39 8.00 3.82 4.83
N ARG A 40 7.75 5.14 4.84
CA ARG A 40 7.82 5.97 6.06
C ARG A 40 6.82 5.55 7.13
N THR A 41 5.67 4.99 6.76
CA THR A 41 4.66 4.53 7.73
C THR A 41 5.07 3.23 8.43
N LYS A 42 6.08 2.54 7.88
CA LYS A 42 6.49 1.17 8.25
C LYS A 42 5.38 0.15 8.02
N TYR A 43 5.75 -1.12 8.04
CA TYR A 43 4.83 -2.24 7.86
C TYR A 43 3.69 -2.22 8.89
N SER A 44 4.01 -1.95 10.15
CA SER A 44 3.01 -1.91 11.24
C SER A 44 1.97 -0.81 11.08
N GLY A 45 2.37 0.39 10.63
CA GLY A 45 1.45 1.49 10.37
C GLY A 45 0.54 1.22 9.19
N LEU A 46 1.10 0.65 8.12
CA LEU A 46 0.31 0.26 6.95
C LEU A 46 -0.70 -0.84 7.30
N ASN A 47 -0.27 -1.91 7.98
CA ASN A 47 -1.14 -3.02 8.39
C ASN A 47 -2.30 -2.53 9.28
N ARG A 48 -2.03 -1.59 10.21
CA ARG A 48 -3.09 -0.95 11.02
C ARG A 48 -4.12 -0.23 10.15
N ASN A 49 -3.68 0.52 9.15
CA ASN A 49 -4.59 1.25 8.26
C ASN A 49 -5.41 0.29 7.38
N ILE A 50 -4.80 -0.78 6.86
CA ILE A 50 -5.50 -1.82 6.07
C ILE A 50 -6.60 -2.48 6.92
N LYS A 51 -6.27 -2.90 8.14
CA LYS A 51 -7.26 -3.46 9.09
C LYS A 51 -8.41 -2.51 9.37
N PHE A 52 -8.10 -1.23 9.55
CA PHE A 52 -9.12 -0.20 9.76
C PHE A 52 -10.05 -0.08 8.54
N SER A 53 -9.50 -0.06 7.32
CA SER A 53 -10.29 0.02 6.08
C SER A 53 -11.25 -1.16 5.94
N ILE A 54 -10.75 -2.40 6.11
CA ILE A 54 -11.57 -3.62 6.00
C ILE A 54 -12.69 -3.63 7.06
N THR A 55 -12.40 -3.14 8.26
CA THR A 55 -13.41 -3.08 9.33
C THR A 55 -14.50 -2.05 9.03
N ASN A 56 -14.16 -0.95 8.35
CA ASN A 56 -15.09 0.12 8.00
C ASN A 56 -16.01 -0.25 6.83
N ASP A 57 -15.58 -1.14 5.93
CA ASP A 57 -16.42 -1.63 4.83
C ASP A 57 -17.44 -2.70 5.27
N ALA A 58 -17.34 -3.18 6.52
CA ALA A 58 -18.24 -4.18 7.10
C ALA A 58 -19.44 -3.59 7.86
N GLU A 59 -19.57 -2.26 7.93
CA GLU A 59 -20.74 -1.52 8.44
C GLU A 59 -21.64 -1.00 7.30
#